data_AF-A0A821Z7Q5-F1
#
_entry.id   AF-A0A821Z7Q5-F1
#
_cell.length_a   1.000
_cell.length_b   1.000
_cell.length_c   1.000
_cell.angle_alpha   90.00
_cell.angle_beta   90.00
_cell.angle_gamma   90.00
#
_symmetry.space_group_name_H-M   'P 1'
#
loop_
_entity.id
_entity.type
_entity.pdbx_description
1 polymer ?
#
loop_
_entity_poly.entity_id
_entity_poly.type
_entity_poly.pdbx_seq_one_letter_code
_entity_poly.pdbx_strand_id
1 'polypeptide(L)'
;MWTFHHHDNIAFAVEPYLPPTRILRCYNCQVYDDHIAAHCPNKDNTVCFRCAQHHPYNSNCYNVIKYAHCQGDHMVGDPSCSIKSGKRQEKNQRLKILNGTSTSTAQQQHKQVWSGN
;
A
#
# COMPACT_ATOMS: atom_id res chain seq x y z
N MET A 1 -39.78 2.26 46.40
CA MET A 1 -39.01 1.13 45.88
C MET A 1 -38.39 1.59 44.56
N TRP A 2 -37.10 1.91 44.52
CA TRP A 2 -36.41 2.41 43.33
C TRP A 2 -35.56 1.30 42.73
N THR A 3 -35.86 0.89 41.51
CA THR A 3 -35.09 -0.10 40.75
C THR A 3 -33.93 0.59 40.04
N PHE A 4 -32.70 0.24 40.42
CA PHE A 4 -31.50 0.64 39.69
C PHE A 4 -31.46 -0.13 38.36
N HIS A 5 -31.55 0.58 37.24
CA HIS A 5 -31.27 0.00 35.93
C HIS A 5 -29.76 -0.16 35.79
N HIS A 6 -29.30 -1.40 35.64
CA HIS A 6 -27.93 -1.68 35.24
C HIS A 6 -27.72 -1.16 33.82
N HIS A 7 -26.90 -0.13 33.67
CA HIS A 7 -26.41 0.27 32.36
C HIS A 7 -25.38 -0.77 31.92
N ASP A 8 -25.76 -1.61 30.96
CA ASP A 8 -24.83 -2.50 30.29
C ASP A 8 -23.75 -1.65 29.61
N ASN A 9 -22.49 -1.84 30.03
CA ASN A 9 -21.35 -1.23 29.39
C ASN A 9 -21.16 -1.88 28.01
N ILE A 10 -21.70 -1.25 26.97
CA ILE A 10 -21.47 -1.65 25.58
C ILE A 10 -20.04 -1.24 25.21
N ALA A 11 -19.13 -2.22 25.19
CA ALA A 11 -17.79 -2.04 24.65
C ALA A 11 -17.80 -2.29 23.14
N PHE A 12 -17.36 -1.31 22.36
CA PHE A 12 -17.15 -1.46 20.91
C PHE A 12 -15.71 -1.91 20.65
N ALA A 13 -15.54 -2.97 19.87
CA ALA A 13 -14.23 -3.33 19.35
C ALA A 13 -13.79 -2.25 18.34
N VAL A 14 -12.79 -1.45 18.71
CA VAL A 14 -12.17 -0.48 17.80
C VAL A 14 -11.05 -1.18 17.07
N GLU A 15 -11.20 -1.37 15.77
CA GLU A 15 -10.10 -1.82 14.93
C GLU A 15 -9.08 -0.68 14.75
N PRO A 16 -7.77 -0.95 14.85
CA PRO A 16 -6.74 0.04 14.55
C PRO A 16 -6.89 0.56 13.12
N TYR A 17 -7.00 1.89 12.96
CA TYR A 17 -6.99 2.50 11.65
C TYR A 17 -5.63 2.28 10.98
N LEU A 18 -5.61 1.48 9.91
CA LEU A 18 -4.44 1.32 9.06
C LEU A 18 -4.57 2.29 7.88
N PRO A 19 -3.74 3.34 7.79
CA PRO A 19 -3.82 4.28 6.69
C PRO A 19 -3.61 3.54 5.36
N PRO A 20 -4.33 3.92 4.29
CA PRO A 20 -4.23 3.25 3.01
C PRO A 20 -2.81 3.35 2.47
N THR A 21 -2.12 2.21 2.40
CA THR A 21 -0.73 2.18 1.95
C THR A 21 -0.66 2.56 0.47
N ARG A 22 0.03 3.66 0.20
CA ARG A 22 0.35 4.07 -1.17
C ARG A 22 1.52 3.21 -1.66
N ILE A 23 1.31 2.57 -2.81
CA ILE A 23 2.41 1.94 -3.53
C ILE A 23 3.07 3.03 -4.36
N LEU A 24 4.39 3.11 -4.23
CA LEU A 24 5.18 4.02 -5.06
C LEU A 24 5.13 3.53 -6.52
N ARG A 25 4.97 4.45 -7.46
CA ARG A 25 5.10 4.18 -8.90
C ARG A 25 6.18 5.10 -9.46
N CYS A 26 7.12 4.54 -10.21
CA CYS A 26 8.04 5.34 -11.01
C CYS A 26 7.32 5.87 -12.26
N TYR A 27 7.30 7.19 -12.45
CA TYR A 27 6.67 7.82 -13.63
C TYR A 27 7.48 7.68 -14.92
N ASN A 28 8.73 7.22 -14.84
CA ASN A 28 9.57 6.97 -16.01
C ASN A 28 9.37 5.54 -16.51
N CYS A 29 9.56 4.51 -15.67
CA CYS A 29 9.49 3.11 -16.11
C CYS A 29 8.18 2.40 -15.75
N GLN A 30 7.25 3.05 -15.03
CA GLN A 30 5.96 2.51 -14.59
C GLN A 30 6.00 1.35 -13.59
N VAL A 31 7.20 0.98 -13.11
CA VAL A 31 7.42 -0.06 -12.09
C VAL A 31 6.91 0.41 -10.71
N TYR A 32 6.36 -0.54 -9.95
CA TYR A 32 5.88 -0.32 -8.58
C TYR A 32 6.93 -0.67 -7.52
N ASP A 33 6.98 0.13 -6.46
CA ASP A 33 7.67 -0.09 -5.18
C ASP A 33 9.19 -0.35 -5.28
N ASP A 34 9.83 0.18 -6.32
CA ASP A 34 11.28 0.08 -6.54
C ASP A 34 11.98 1.44 -6.35
N HIS A 35 11.64 2.44 -7.15
CA HIS A 35 12.28 3.76 -7.11
C HIS A 35 11.33 4.91 -7.51
N ILE A 36 11.73 6.14 -7.18
CA ILE A 36 11.09 7.38 -7.68
C ILE A 36 11.67 7.77 -9.04
N ALA A 37 10.94 8.58 -9.82
CA ALA A 37 11.38 9.01 -11.16
C ALA A 37 12.78 9.66 -11.18
N ALA A 38 13.12 10.44 -10.14
CA ALA A 38 14.42 11.08 -10.01
C ALA A 38 15.61 10.10 -9.88
N HIS A 39 15.35 8.86 -9.44
CA HIS A 39 16.35 7.80 -9.30
C HIS A 39 16.08 6.63 -10.27
N CYS A 40 15.36 6.89 -11.36
CA CYS A 40 15.09 5.87 -12.36
C CYS A 40 16.37 5.49 -13.12
N PRO A 41 16.76 4.20 -13.15
CA PRO A 41 17.90 3.76 -13.97
C PRO A 41 17.62 3.94 -15.47
N ASN A 42 16.35 3.93 -15.87
CA ASN A 42 15.89 4.07 -17.25
C ASN A 42 15.30 5.46 -17.52
N LYS A 43 15.94 6.53 -17.01
CA LYS A 43 15.45 7.91 -17.17
C LYS A 43 15.34 8.34 -18.64
N ASP A 44 16.23 7.83 -19.50
CA ASP A 44 16.27 8.16 -20.93
C ASP A 44 15.36 7.25 -21.77
N ASN A 45 14.80 6.20 -21.18
CA ASN A 45 13.90 5.24 -21.83
C ASN A 45 12.56 5.18 -21.10
N THR A 46 11.81 6.28 -21.16
CA THR A 46 10.51 6.40 -20.50
C THR A 46 9.46 5.51 -21.15
N VAL A 47 8.60 4.93 -20.33
CA VAL A 47 7.47 4.10 -20.70
C VAL A 47 6.18 4.90 -20.51
N CYS A 48 5.35 4.93 -21.56
CA CYS A 48 4.08 5.63 -21.54
C CYS A 48 3.10 4.97 -20.57
N PHE A 49 2.56 5.72 -19.62
CA PHE A 49 1.60 5.17 -18.65
C PHE A 49 0.26 4.73 -19.27
N ARG A 50 -0.04 5.18 -20.51
CA ARG A 50 -1.27 4.85 -21.23
C ARG A 50 -1.16 3.55 -22.02
N CYS A 51 -0.08 3.37 -22.77
CA CYS A 51 0.05 2.27 -23.74
C CYS A 51 1.23 1.33 -23.49
N ALA A 52 2.03 1.58 -22.44
CA ALA A 52 3.18 0.77 -22.06
C ALA A 52 4.31 0.69 -23.11
N GLN A 53 4.31 1.53 -24.14
CA GLN A 53 5.40 1.61 -25.12
C GLN A 53 6.51 2.60 -24.68
N HIS A 54 7.69 2.44 -25.27
CA HIS A 54 8.87 3.28 -25.03
C HIS A 54 8.74 4.65 -25.68
N HIS A 55 8.05 5.55 -25.00
CA HIS A 55 7.99 6.97 -25.31
C HIS A 55 7.47 7.75 -24.08
N PRO A 56 7.78 9.05 -23.96
CA PRO A 56 7.22 9.89 -22.91
C PRO A 56 5.70 9.97 -23.04
N TYR A 57 5.02 10.25 -21.93
CA TYR A 57 3.57 10.45 -21.98
C TYR A 57 3.20 11.61 -22.92
N ASN A 58 2.20 11.37 -23.75
CA ASN A 58 1.58 12.35 -24.63
C ASN A 58 0.07 12.19 -24.49
N SER A 59 -0.66 13.29 -24.28
CA SER A 59 -2.13 13.31 -24.22
C SER A 59 -2.78 12.82 -25.51
N ASN A 60 -2.10 13.01 -26.64
CA ASN A 60 -2.51 12.58 -27.98
C ASN A 60 -1.87 11.24 -28.38
N CYS A 61 -1.48 10.41 -27.42
CA CYS A 61 -1.01 9.07 -27.73
C CYS A 61 -2.10 8.30 -28.48
N TYR A 62 -1.80 7.80 -29.68
CA TYR A 62 -2.76 7.05 -30.52
C TYR A 62 -2.68 5.53 -30.32
N ASN A 63 -1.68 5.05 -29.58
CA ASN A 63 -1.51 3.63 -29.28
C ASN A 63 -2.69 3.09 -28.47
N VAL A 64 -2.95 1.78 -28.57
CA VAL A 64 -3.97 1.10 -27.76
C VAL A 64 -3.62 1.22 -26.27
N ILE A 65 -4.62 1.45 -25.43
CA ILE A 65 -4.43 1.49 -23.97
C ILE A 65 -4.02 0.10 -23.52
N LYS A 66 -2.88 0.01 -22.81
CA LYS A 66 -2.36 -1.26 -22.33
C LYS A 66 -1.51 -1.05 -21.09
N TYR A 67 -1.67 -1.94 -20.12
CA TYR A 67 -0.79 -1.98 -18.96
C TYR A 67 0.39 -2.93 -19.17
N ALA A 68 1.61 -2.41 -18.95
CA ALA A 68 2.85 -3.15 -19.18
C ALA A 68 2.96 -4.47 -18.40
N HIS A 69 2.45 -4.48 -17.17
CA HIS A 69 2.71 -5.58 -16.23
C HIS A 69 1.58 -6.61 -16.11
N CYS A 70 0.33 -6.28 -16.43
CA CYS A 70 -0.76 -7.25 -16.45
C CYS A 70 -1.29 -7.56 -17.86
N GLN A 71 -0.78 -6.85 -18.88
CA GLN A 71 -1.25 -6.91 -20.27
C GLN A 71 -2.74 -6.57 -20.49
N GLY A 72 -3.44 -6.07 -19.47
CA GLY A 72 -4.85 -5.71 -19.55
C GLY A 72 -5.12 -4.39 -20.26
N ASP A 73 -6.38 -4.21 -20.64
CA ASP A 73 -6.90 -3.07 -21.41
C ASP A 73 -7.21 -1.86 -20.51
N HIS A 74 -6.25 -1.46 -19.69
CA HIS A 74 -6.36 -0.30 -18.82
C HIS A 74 -5.01 0.42 -18.69
N MET A 75 -5.04 1.67 -18.21
CA MET A 75 -3.82 2.46 -18.02
C MET A 75 -3.03 1.97 -16.80
N VAL A 76 -1.72 2.26 -16.77
CA VAL A 76 -0.90 2.09 -15.55
C VAL A 76 -1.51 2.88 -14.41
N GLY A 77 -1.73 2.22 -13.27
CA GLY A 77 -2.26 2.85 -12.08
C GLY A 77 -3.78 2.78 -11.95
N ASP A 78 -4.47 2.12 -12.87
CA ASP A 78 -5.90 1.83 -12.74
C ASP A 78 -6.21 1.16 -11.37
N PRO A 79 -7.18 1.66 -10.59
CA PRO A 79 -7.58 1.05 -9.33
C PRO A 79 -8.04 -0.41 -9.45
N SER A 80 -8.59 -0.80 -10.59
CA SER A 80 -9.08 -2.16 -10.87
C SER A 80 -7.97 -3.16 -11.22
N CYS A 81 -6.73 -2.70 -11.42
CA CYS A 81 -5.62 -3.56 -11.80
C CYS A 81 -5.27 -4.57 -10.68
N SER A 82 -5.41 -5.86 -10.98
CA SER A 82 -5.11 -6.96 -10.04
C SER A 82 -3.66 -6.95 -9.55
N ILE A 83 -2.68 -6.66 -10.42
CA ILE A 83 -1.26 -6.55 -10.05
C ILE A 83 -1.02 -5.42 -9.04
N LYS A 84 -1.63 -4.26 -9.25
CA LYS A 84 -1.54 -3.13 -8.31
C LYS A 84 -2.20 -3.49 -6.98
N SER A 85 -3.37 -4.13 -7.02
CA SER A 85 -4.06 -4.60 -5.82
C SER A 85 -3.21 -5.60 -5.03
N GLY A 86 -2.64 -6.60 -5.71
CA GLY A 86 -1.75 -7.60 -5.11
C GLY A 86 -0.51 -6.98 -4.46
N LYS A 87 0.17 -6.04 -5.14
CA LYS A 87 1.30 -5.30 -4.55
C LYS A 87 0.90 -4.48 -3.32
N ARG A 88 -0.33 -3.93 -3.29
CA ARG A 88 -0.85 -3.22 -2.11
C ARG A 88 -1.04 -4.17 -0.95
N GLN A 89 -1.64 -5.33 -1.22
CA GLN A 89 -1.89 -6.36 -0.21
C GLN A 89 -0.58 -6.89 0.36
N GLU A 90 0.42 -7.19 -0.48
CA GLU A 90 1.76 -7.60 -0.06
C GLU A 90 2.39 -6.58 0.90
N LYS A 91 2.36 -5.30 0.53
CA LYS A 91 2.88 -4.22 1.37
C LYS A 91 2.11 -4.07 2.69
N ASN A 92 0.79 -4.18 2.65
CA ASN A 92 -0.05 -4.16 3.85
C ASN A 92 0.28 -5.32 4.80
N GLN A 93 0.49 -6.53 4.26
CA GLN A 93 0.87 -7.70 5.06
C GLN A 93 2.24 -7.51 5.71
N ARG A 94 3.23 -7.02 4.97
CA ARG A 94 4.56 -6.70 5.52
C ARG A 94 4.47 -5.68 6.66
N LEU A 95 3.67 -4.63 6.51
CA LEU A 95 3.46 -3.64 7.57
C LEU A 95 2.75 -4.23 8.80
N LYS A 96 1.76 -5.11 8.61
CA LYS A 96 1.10 -5.82 9.73
C LYS A 96 2.08 -6.67 10.52
N ILE A 97 2.97 -7.40 9.83
CA ILE A 97 4.01 -8.21 10.47
C ILE A 97 4.94 -7.30 11.26
N LEU A 98 5.51 -6.26 10.63
CA LEU A 98 6.43 -5.32 11.30
C LEU A 98 5.80 -4.67 12.54
N ASN A 99 4.56 -4.21 12.45
CA ASN A 99 3.85 -3.61 13.57
C ASN A 99 3.53 -4.64 14.68
N GLY A 100 3.15 -5.87 14.33
CA GLY A 100 2.90 -6.95 15.30
C GLY A 100 4.17 -7.45 15.99
N THR A 101 5.30 -7.47 15.30
CA THR A 101 6.63 -7.75 15.89
C THR A 101 7.07 -6.62 16.81
N SER A 102 6.75 -5.36 16.46
CA SER A 102 7.12 -4.17 17.26
C SER A 102 6.32 -4.07 18.57
N THR A 103 5.03 -4.42 18.55
CA THR A 103 4.19 -4.40 19.76
C THR A 103 4.47 -5.56 20.72
N SER A 104 4.78 -6.75 20.19
CA SER A 104 5.14 -7.91 21.02
C SER A 104 6.50 -7.76 21.71
N THR A 105 7.51 -7.18 21.04
CA THR A 105 8.81 -6.86 21.68
C THR A 105 8.68 -5.73 22.71
N ALA A 106 7.89 -4.69 22.44
CA ALA A 106 7.62 -3.63 23.41
C ALA A 106 6.91 -4.14 24.68
N GLN A 107 5.94 -5.06 24.55
CA GLN A 107 5.28 -5.69 25.69
C GLN A 107 6.20 -6.62 26.50
N GLN A 108 7.13 -7.32 25.86
CA GLN A 108 8.12 -8.16 26.57
C GLN A 108 9.13 -7.32 27.36
N GLN A 109 9.62 -6.20 26.80
CA GLN A 109 10.51 -5.28 27.51
C GLN A 109 9.81 -4.61 28.70
N HIS A 110 8.54 -4.20 28.56
CA HIS A 110 7.79 -3.62 29.67
C HIS A 110 7.56 -4.61 30.83
N LYS A 111 7.30 -5.90 30.53
CA LYS A 111 7.17 -6.93 31.57
C LYS A 111 8.49 -7.19 32.30
N GLN A 112 9.63 -7.21 31.61
CA GLN A 112 10.94 -7.43 32.22
C GLN A 112 11.37 -6.27 33.14
N VAL A 113 11.01 -5.03 32.81
CA VAL A 113 11.31 -3.86 33.65
C VAL A 113 10.47 -3.82 34.93
N TRP A 114 9.24 -4.34 34.91
CA TRP A 114 8.33 -4.33 36.07
C TRP A 114 8.39 -5.57 36.96
N SER A 115 9.08 -6.65 36.53
CA SER A 115 9.27 -7.87 37.35
C SER A 115 10.67 -7.95 38.00
N GLY A 116 11.47 -6.89 37.87
CA GLY A 116 12.81 -6.77 38.45
C GLY A 116 12.97 -5.74 39.57
N ASN A 117 11.87 -5.24 40.16
CA ASN A 117 11.89 -4.36 41.34
C ASN A 117 11.14 -5.00 42.51
#